data_AF-A0A2V1DWV2-F1
#
_entry.id   AF-A0A2V1DWV2-F1
#
_cell.length_a   1.000
_cell.length_b   1.000
_cell.length_c   1.000
_cell.angle_alpha   90.00
_cell.angle_beta   90.00
_cell.angle_gamma   90.00
#
_symmetry.space_group_name_H-M   'P 1'
#
loop_
_entity.id
_entity.type
_entity.pdbx_description
1 polymer ?
#
loop_
_entity_poly.entity_id
_entity_poly.type
_entity_poly.pdbx_seq_one_letter_code
_entity_poly.pdbx_strand_id
1 'polypeptide(L)'
;MNLPEFQKDAQLEANAEKTCREGNGQMVHQLNKGSMGQVLAPGKATDFEKVFVGGWLCEVPSTPGLGSEVCDKMSQGWNHAGQTGHNEILVGTKNKKIGCAIAGGIWGCDVGN
;
A
#
# COMPACT_ATOMS: atom_id res chain seq x y z
N MET A 1 -17.60 4.22 6.73
CA MET A 1 -17.43 3.13 5.75
C MET A 1 -17.49 1.81 6.49
N ASN A 2 -17.97 0.73 5.87
CA ASN A 2 -17.92 -0.62 6.43
C ASN A 2 -17.07 -1.51 5.51
N LEU A 3 -15.78 -1.17 5.40
CA LEU A 3 -14.84 -1.97 4.63
C LEU A 3 -14.55 -3.27 5.40
N PRO A 4 -14.52 -4.43 4.74
CA PRO A 4 -14.13 -5.66 5.39
C PRO A 4 -12.65 -5.56 5.82
N GLU A 5 -12.35 -6.12 6.99
CA GLU A 5 -10.97 -6.22 7.46
C GLU A 5 -10.19 -7.16 6.54
N PHE A 6 -8.98 -6.75 6.16
CA PHE A 6 -8.07 -7.63 5.45
C PHE A 6 -7.59 -8.77 6.35
N GLN A 7 -7.62 -9.99 5.82
CA GLN A 7 -6.92 -11.12 6.41
C GLN A 7 -5.46 -11.10 5.98
N LYS A 8 -4.54 -11.24 6.92
CA LYS A 8 -3.12 -11.40 6.60
C LYS A 8 -2.92 -12.69 5.81
N ASP A 9 -2.19 -12.63 4.69
CA ASP A 9 -1.86 -13.77 3.85
C ASP A 9 -0.35 -13.88 3.64
N ALA A 10 0.22 -15.04 3.97
CA ALA A 10 1.66 -15.28 3.92
C ALA A 10 2.20 -15.37 2.48
N GLN A 11 1.38 -15.82 1.52
CA GLN A 11 1.79 -15.86 0.11
C GLN A 11 1.87 -14.44 -0.44
N LEU A 12 0.90 -13.58 -0.13
CA LEU A 12 0.94 -12.17 -0.53
C LEU A 12 2.11 -11.42 0.13
N GLU A 13 2.45 -11.73 1.38
CA GLU A 13 3.62 -11.14 2.06
C GLU A 13 4.92 -11.53 1.35
N ALA A 14 5.08 -12.81 1.00
CA ALA A 14 6.24 -13.28 0.24
C ALA A 14 6.30 -12.67 -1.18
N ASN A 15 5.15 -12.48 -1.83
CA ASN A 15 5.07 -11.82 -3.14
C ASN A 15 5.51 -10.35 -3.04
N ALA A 16 5.02 -9.61 -2.03
CA ALA A 16 5.41 -8.23 -1.79
C ALA A 16 6.92 -8.12 -1.53
N GLU A 17 7.48 -9.00 -0.69
CA GLU A 17 8.91 -9.02 -0.40
C GLU A 17 9.74 -9.29 -1.66
N LYS A 18 9.31 -10.27 -2.47
CA LYS A 18 9.94 -10.57 -3.76
C LYS A 18 9.95 -9.34 -4.67
N THR A 19 8.82 -8.66 -4.84
CA THR A 19 8.71 -7.46 -5.67
C THR A 19 9.66 -6.37 -5.18
N CYS A 20 9.64 -6.06 -3.88
CA CYS A 20 10.51 -5.02 -3.31
C CYS A 20 12.00 -5.34 -3.47
N ARG A 21 12.38 -6.61 -3.28
CA ARG A 21 13.77 -7.07 -3.41
C ARG A 21 14.25 -7.03 -4.87
N GLU A 22 13.44 -7.52 -5.80
CA GLU A 22 13.78 -7.58 -7.22
C GLU A 22 13.69 -6.22 -7.91
N GLY A 23 12.89 -5.30 -7.38
CA GLY A 23 12.86 -3.90 -7.83
C GLY A 23 14.20 -3.18 -7.65
N ASN A 24 15.12 -3.70 -6.81
CA ASN A 24 16.49 -3.20 -6.65
C ASN A 24 16.57 -1.67 -6.43
N GLY A 25 15.73 -1.16 -5.52
CA GLY A 25 15.63 0.28 -5.23
C GLY A 25 14.74 1.08 -6.19
N GLN A 26 14.10 0.41 -7.15
CA GLN A 26 13.08 0.99 -8.03
C GLN A 26 11.69 0.40 -7.73
N MET A 27 10.66 1.23 -7.85
CA MET A 27 9.26 0.84 -7.68
C MET A 27 8.72 0.22 -8.99
N VAL A 28 9.17 -0.99 -9.30
CA VAL A 28 8.71 -1.73 -10.48
C VAL A 28 7.69 -2.77 -10.05
N HIS A 29 6.45 -2.60 -10.52
CA HIS A 29 5.38 -3.53 -10.18
C HIS A 29 5.62 -4.94 -10.73
N GLN A 30 5.31 -5.94 -9.91
CA GLN A 30 5.29 -7.35 -10.29
C GLN A 30 4.07 -8.03 -9.67
N LEU A 31 3.02 -8.24 -10.48
CA LEU A 31 1.84 -8.98 -10.04
C LEU A 31 2.12 -10.49 -10.07
N ASN A 32 2.68 -10.99 -8.97
CA ASN A 32 2.94 -12.41 -8.77
C ASN A 32 1.62 -13.20 -8.65
N LYS A 33 1.69 -14.53 -8.84
CA LYS A 33 0.51 -15.39 -8.76
C LYS A 33 -0.22 -15.22 -7.43
N GLY A 34 -1.53 -14.94 -7.51
CA GLY A 34 -2.40 -14.72 -6.35
C GLY A 34 -2.61 -13.23 -6.02
N SER A 35 -1.71 -12.35 -6.46
CA SER A 35 -1.85 -10.91 -6.29
C SER A 35 -2.84 -10.33 -7.32
N MET A 36 -3.85 -9.62 -6.84
CA MET A 36 -4.87 -8.94 -7.64
C MET A 36 -4.64 -7.42 -7.70
N GLY A 37 -3.83 -6.90 -6.79
CA GLY A 37 -3.37 -5.51 -6.76
C GLY A 37 -2.08 -5.40 -5.96
N GLN A 38 -1.36 -4.31 -6.17
CA GLN A 38 -0.08 -4.07 -5.52
C GLN A 38 0.13 -2.57 -5.34
N VAL A 39 0.64 -2.18 -4.18
CA VAL A 39 1.02 -0.80 -3.86
C VAL A 39 2.49 -0.78 -3.44
N LEU A 40 3.25 0.21 -3.91
CA LEU A 40 4.68 0.34 -3.63
C LEU A 40 5.00 1.77 -3.20
N ALA A 41 5.98 1.95 -2.32
CA ALA A 41 6.46 3.27 -1.93
C ALA A 41 7.85 3.19 -1.27
N PRO A 42 8.69 4.22 -1.40
CA PRO A 42 9.95 4.29 -0.66
C PRO A 42 9.69 4.45 0.84
N GLY A 43 10.54 3.87 1.68
CA GLY A 43 10.45 4.06 3.13
C GLY A 43 11.43 3.22 3.94
N LYS A 44 11.45 3.45 5.25
CA LYS A 44 12.24 2.65 6.21
C LYS A 44 11.33 1.65 6.93
N ALA A 45 11.93 0.66 7.57
CA ALA A 45 11.20 -0.37 8.33
C ALA A 45 10.30 0.22 9.45
N THR A 46 10.63 1.40 9.95
CA THR A 46 9.86 2.13 10.98
C THR A 46 8.71 2.97 10.42
N ASP A 47 8.64 3.16 9.10
CA ASP A 47 7.79 4.19 8.47
C ASP A 47 6.50 3.60 7.88
N PHE A 48 6.16 2.34 8.20
CA PHE A 48 5.02 1.66 7.59
C PHE A 48 3.73 2.48 7.66
N GLU A 49 3.38 3.02 8.82
CA GLU A 49 2.16 3.81 8.98
C GLU A 49 2.18 5.10 8.14
N LYS A 50 3.34 5.77 8.06
CA LYS A 50 3.51 6.97 7.24
C LYS A 50 3.36 6.66 5.75
N VAL A 51 3.84 5.50 5.31
CA VAL A 51 3.67 5.02 3.93
C VAL A 51 2.22 4.60 3.68
N PHE A 52 1.67 3.75 4.53
CA PHE A 52 0.34 3.16 4.36
C PHE A 52 -0.75 4.23 4.37
N VAL A 53 -0.74 5.10 5.38
CA VAL A 53 -1.74 6.16 5.51
C VAL A 53 -1.39 7.34 4.61
N GLY A 54 -0.19 7.90 4.78
CA GLY A 54 0.19 9.14 4.11
C GLY A 54 0.54 9.00 2.63
N GLY A 55 1.24 7.94 2.27
CA GLY A 55 1.68 7.68 0.90
C GLY A 55 0.58 7.08 0.03
N TRP A 56 -0.21 6.14 0.56
CA TRP A 56 -1.20 5.38 -0.21
C TRP A 56 -2.64 5.82 0.02
N LEU A 57 -3.14 5.78 1.26
CA LEU A 57 -4.55 6.13 1.52
C LEU A 57 -4.83 7.62 1.27
N CYS A 58 -3.93 8.51 1.67
CA CYS A 58 -4.11 9.95 1.52
C CYS A 58 -3.96 10.49 0.09
N GLU A 59 -3.77 9.61 -0.90
CA GLU A 59 -4.03 9.95 -2.31
C GLU A 59 -5.47 10.45 -2.53
N VAL A 60 -6.42 9.95 -1.72
CA VAL A 60 -7.82 10.40 -1.71
C VAL A 60 -8.18 10.83 -0.28
N PRO A 61 -7.91 12.08 0.13
CA PRO A 61 -8.18 12.54 1.50
C PRO A 61 -9.66 12.49 1.91
N SER A 62 -10.57 12.42 0.93
CA SER A 62 -12.01 12.31 1.13
C SER A 62 -12.51 10.88 1.35
N THR A 63 -11.61 9.87 1.35
CA THR A 63 -11.97 8.47 1.64
C THR A 63 -12.72 8.38 2.97
N PRO A 64 -13.97 7.88 3.00
CA PRO A 64 -14.76 7.90 4.24
C PRO A 64 -14.10 7.17 5.42
N GLY A 65 -13.94 7.85 6.56
CA GLY A 65 -13.22 7.31 7.73
C GLY A 65 -11.74 7.65 7.76
N LEU A 66 -11.18 8.14 6.64
CA LEU A 66 -9.93 8.87 6.59
C LEU A 66 -10.26 10.35 6.81
N GLY A 67 -9.83 10.93 7.93
CA GLY A 67 -10.07 12.36 8.21
C GLY A 67 -9.10 13.24 7.42
N SER A 68 -9.56 14.39 6.92
CA SER A 68 -8.68 15.33 6.20
C SER A 68 -7.49 15.78 7.04
N GLU A 69 -7.69 16.01 8.34
CA GLU A 69 -6.62 16.36 9.29
C GLU A 69 -5.54 15.27 9.44
N VAL A 70 -5.93 14.00 9.29
CA VAL A 70 -4.97 12.88 9.30
C VAL A 70 -4.08 12.97 8.07
N CYS A 71 -4.66 13.26 6.91
CA CYS A 71 -3.90 13.41 5.68
C CYS A 71 -3.00 14.65 5.70
N ASP A 72 -3.46 15.78 6.25
CA ASP A 72 -2.62 16.99 6.38
C ASP A 72 -1.33 16.75 7.16
N LYS A 73 -1.35 15.80 8.12
CA LYS A 73 -0.18 15.39 8.91
C LYS A 73 0.61 14.27 8.24
N MET A 74 -0.06 13.19 7.85
CA MET A 74 0.60 11.95 7.40
C MET A 74 1.15 12.05 5.98
N SER A 75 0.52 12.88 5.12
CA SER A 75 0.99 13.11 3.75
C SER A 75 2.18 14.06 3.64
N GLN A 76 2.67 14.64 4.75
CA GLN A 76 3.79 15.58 4.70
C GLN A 76 5.07 14.93 4.13
N GLY A 77 5.52 15.48 3.00
CA GLY A 77 6.66 14.99 2.23
C GLY A 77 6.29 14.02 1.11
N TRP A 78 5.01 13.67 0.95
CA TRP A 78 4.49 12.93 -0.18
C TRP A 78 4.00 13.88 -1.26
N ASN A 79 4.29 13.55 -2.52
CA ASN A 79 3.73 14.21 -3.69
C ASN A 79 2.89 13.19 -4.45
N HIS A 80 1.58 13.22 -4.26
CA HIS A 80 0.67 12.27 -4.92
C HIS A 80 0.43 12.60 -6.40
N ALA A 81 0.74 13.81 -6.87
CA ALA A 81 0.58 14.22 -8.27
C ALA A 81 -0.81 13.91 -8.90
N GLY A 82 -1.87 13.88 -8.09
CA GLY A 82 -3.23 13.53 -8.51
C GLY A 82 -3.49 12.03 -8.73
N GLN A 83 -2.57 11.16 -8.32
CA GLN A 83 -2.75 9.70 -8.32
C GLN A 83 -3.75 9.27 -7.25
N THR A 84 -4.51 8.22 -7.54
CA THR A 84 -5.53 7.63 -6.64
C THR A 84 -5.44 6.11 -6.54
N GLY A 85 -4.56 5.49 -7.34
CA GLY A 85 -4.56 4.05 -7.57
C GLY A 85 -4.22 3.24 -6.31
N HIS A 86 -3.35 3.74 -5.43
CA HIS A 86 -3.02 3.03 -4.21
C HIS A 86 -4.21 3.01 -3.25
N ASN A 87 -4.91 4.14 -3.11
CA ASN A 87 -6.14 4.21 -2.32
C ASN A 87 -7.18 3.23 -2.88
N GLU A 88 -7.47 3.28 -4.17
CA GLU A 88 -8.48 2.44 -4.83
C GLU A 88 -8.24 0.94 -4.63
N ILE A 89 -6.98 0.50 -4.67
CA ILE A 89 -6.58 -0.90 -4.41
C ILE A 89 -6.87 -1.29 -2.95
N LEU A 90 -6.55 -0.43 -1.99
CA LEU A 90 -6.62 -0.69 -0.56
C LEU A 90 -8.04 -0.54 0.01
N VAL A 91 -8.88 0.31 -0.57
CA VAL A 91 -10.27 0.50 -0.13
C VAL A 91 -11.28 -0.29 -0.96
N GLY A 92 -10.83 -0.95 -2.03
CA GLY A 92 -11.66 -1.79 -2.87
C GLY A 92 -12.17 -3.04 -2.13
N THR A 93 -13.47 -3.31 -2.20
CA THR A 93 -14.11 -4.47 -1.53
C THR A 93 -13.87 -5.82 -2.21
N LYS A 94 -13.16 -5.83 -3.36
CA LYS A 94 -12.82 -7.05 -4.10
C LYS A 94 -11.71 -7.85 -3.42
N ASN A 95 -10.84 -7.17 -2.68
CA ASN A 95 -9.71 -7.77 -2.01
C ASN A 95 -10.08 -8.03 -0.54
N LYS A 96 -9.77 -9.22 -0.05
CA LYS A 96 -10.04 -9.64 1.33
C LYS A 96 -8.78 -10.05 2.07
N LYS A 97 -7.68 -10.18 1.34
CA LYS A 97 -6.38 -10.55 1.87
C LYS A 97 -5.34 -9.52 1.53
N ILE A 98 -4.36 -9.38 2.42
CA ILE A 98 -3.21 -8.51 2.23
C ILE A 98 -1.96 -9.18 2.78
N GLY A 99 -0.83 -8.91 2.14
CA GLY A 99 0.48 -9.21 2.69
C GLY A 99 1.44 -8.10 2.35
N CYS A 100 2.20 -7.63 3.34
CA CYS A 100 3.06 -6.47 3.21
C CYS A 100 4.48 -6.80 3.66
N ALA A 101 5.48 -6.28 2.95
CA ALA A 101 6.87 -6.45 3.29
C ALA A 101 7.70 -5.23 2.90
N ILE A 102 8.92 -5.17 3.44
CA ILE A 102 9.91 -4.17 3.08
C ILE A 102 11.20 -4.86 2.63
N ALA A 103 11.73 -4.42 1.49
CA ALA A 103 13.07 -4.79 1.04
C ALA A 103 13.66 -3.66 0.19
N GLY A 104 14.98 -3.46 0.24
CA GLY A 104 15.66 -2.46 -0.59
C GLY A 104 15.21 -1.01 -0.36
N GLY A 105 14.66 -0.68 0.82
CA GLY A 105 14.12 0.65 1.11
C GLY A 105 12.76 0.92 0.47
N ILE A 106 12.05 -0.12 0.05
CA ILE A 106 10.71 -0.04 -0.55
C ILE A 106 9.75 -0.87 0.29
N TRP A 107 8.66 -0.25 0.70
CA TRP A 107 7.48 -0.94 1.19
C TRP A 107 6.62 -1.38 0.04
N GLY A 108 6.09 -2.60 0.14
CA GLY A 108 5.10 -3.12 -0.78
C GLY A 108 4.01 -3.86 -0.04
N CYS A 109 2.78 -3.74 -0.53
CA CYS A 109 1.69 -4.62 -0.14
C CYS A 109 1.03 -5.20 -1.38
N ASP A 110 0.85 -6.52 -1.38
CA ASP A 110 0.04 -7.22 -2.36
C ASP A 110 -1.32 -7.53 -1.72
N VAL A 111 -2.38 -7.37 -2.51
CA VAL A 111 -3.76 -7.68 -2.12
C VAL A 111 -4.36 -8.76 -3.00
N GLY A 112 -5.29 -9.54 -2.45
CA GLY A 112 -5.96 -10.65 -3.14
C GLY A 112 -7.23 -11.08 -2.43
N ASN A 113 -7.78 -12.23 -2.78
CA ASN A 113 -9.02 -12.78 -2.22
C ASN A 113 -8.80 -14.06 -1.39
#